data_AF-Q2WA53-F1
#
_entry.id   AF-Q2WA53-F1
#
_cell.length_a   1.000
_cell.length_b   1.000
_cell.length_c   1.000
_cell.angle_alpha   90.00
_cell.angle_beta   90.00
_cell.angle_gamma   90.00
#
_symmetry.space_group_name_H-M   'P 1'
#
loop_
_entity.id
_entity.type
_entity.pdbx_description
1 polymer ?
#
loop_
_entity_poly.entity_id
_entity_poly.type
_entity_poly.pdbx_seq_one_letter_code
_entity_poly.pdbx_strand_id
1 'polypeptide(L)'
;MRKVALIAASLAAALTLSACDTARNAVEAAKPKTSAQAVWEARALFDAGPLNAAAAYARLPACASDGQAKAPCAKPEVVGQLSKAATAALAAFDAAEATVRANPQTDADLALAGTVNAVQAVKTILDTYGIK
;
A
#
# COMPACT_ATOMS: atom_id res chain seq x y z
N MET A 1 -36.00 19.43 -29.67
CA MET A 1 -35.99 17.97 -29.95
C MET A 1 -34.64 17.41 -29.49
N ARG A 2 -34.57 16.85 -28.28
CA ARG A 2 -34.25 15.43 -28.01
C ARG A 2 -33.15 14.83 -28.90
N LYS A 3 -32.00 14.51 -28.29
CA LYS A 3 -31.56 13.12 -28.04
C LYS A 3 -30.60 13.07 -26.84
N VAL A 4 -30.90 12.12 -25.97
CA VAL A 4 -30.28 11.83 -24.67
C VAL A 4 -29.50 10.52 -24.82
N ALA A 5 -28.37 10.45 -24.10
CA ALA A 5 -27.65 9.28 -23.60
C ALA A 5 -26.97 8.30 -24.59
N LEU A 6 -25.74 7.90 -24.26
CA LEU A 6 -25.46 6.61 -23.60
C LEU A 6 -23.96 6.45 -23.27
N ILE A 7 -23.67 6.11 -22.00
CA ILE A 7 -22.65 5.14 -21.51
C ILE A 7 -21.19 5.63 -21.58
N ALA A 8 -20.49 6.04 -20.51
CA ALA A 8 -20.27 5.43 -19.18
C ALA A 8 -19.69 4.01 -19.22
N ALA A 9 -18.36 3.85 -19.28
CA ALA A 9 -17.60 2.78 -18.62
C ALA A 9 -16.16 2.71 -19.14
N SER A 10 -15.20 3.44 -18.55
CA SER A 10 -13.78 3.05 -18.63
C SER A 10 -12.88 3.64 -17.53
N LEU A 11 -13.31 4.66 -16.79
CA LEU A 11 -12.42 5.42 -15.90
C LEU A 11 -12.12 4.82 -14.51
N ALA A 12 -12.41 3.53 -14.29
CA ALA A 12 -12.21 2.91 -12.97
C ALA A 12 -11.08 1.85 -12.92
N ALA A 13 -10.53 1.43 -14.06
CA ALA A 13 -9.47 0.41 -14.11
C ALA A 13 -8.04 0.97 -14.34
N ALA A 14 -7.90 2.26 -14.63
CA ALA A 14 -6.60 2.88 -14.90
C ALA A 14 -5.93 3.51 -13.65
N LEU A 15 -6.66 3.64 -12.54
CA LEU A 15 -6.17 4.36 -11.35
C LEU A 15 -5.32 3.50 -10.40
N THR A 16 -5.25 2.17 -10.59
CA THR A 16 -4.46 1.28 -9.74
C THR A 16 -3.07 0.98 -10.32
N LEU A 17 -2.91 0.98 -11.65
CA LEU A 17 -1.59 0.93 -12.30
C LEU A 17 -0.91 2.32 -12.35
N SER A 18 -1.68 3.41 -12.52
CA SER A 18 -1.10 4.75 -12.59
C SER A 18 -0.55 5.24 -11.25
N ALA A 19 -0.92 4.65 -10.12
CA ALA A 19 -0.36 5.00 -8.82
C ALA A 19 1.05 4.41 -8.62
N CYS A 20 1.34 3.24 -9.21
CA CYS A 20 2.71 2.72 -9.28
C CYS A 20 3.53 3.52 -10.29
N ASP A 21 2.98 3.88 -11.44
CA ASP A 21 3.70 4.74 -12.40
C ASP A 21 3.87 6.17 -11.89
N THR A 22 2.93 6.73 -11.13
CA THR A 22 3.08 8.08 -10.55
C THR A 22 4.07 8.08 -9.39
N ALA A 23 4.11 7.02 -8.56
CA ALA A 23 5.15 6.85 -7.55
C ALA A 23 6.52 6.59 -8.19
N ARG A 24 6.59 5.77 -9.24
CA ARG A 24 7.82 5.49 -10.01
C ARG A 24 8.32 6.73 -10.76
N ASN A 25 7.43 7.47 -11.42
CA ASN A 25 7.76 8.73 -12.11
C ASN A 25 8.08 9.85 -11.11
N ALA A 26 7.47 9.87 -9.92
CA ALA A 26 7.85 10.79 -8.85
C ALA A 26 9.23 10.46 -8.28
N VAL A 27 9.61 9.19 -8.19
CA VAL A 27 10.95 8.72 -7.79
C VAL A 27 11.98 8.92 -8.91
N GLU A 28 11.59 8.84 -10.19
CA GLU A 28 12.47 9.20 -11.32
C GLU A 28 12.66 10.72 -11.45
N ALA A 29 11.62 11.51 -11.20
CA ALA A 29 11.68 12.98 -11.20
C ALA A 29 12.37 13.52 -9.95
N ALA A 30 12.18 12.89 -8.80
CA ALA A 30 12.92 13.10 -7.57
C ALA A 30 13.92 11.96 -7.40
N LYS A 31 14.97 11.91 -8.24
CA LYS A 31 16.06 10.95 -8.02
C LYS A 31 16.46 11.04 -6.54
N PRO A 32 16.23 10.00 -5.73
CA PRO A 32 16.64 10.04 -4.34
C PRO A 32 18.14 10.29 -4.35
N LYS A 33 18.60 11.34 -3.66
CA LYS A 33 19.99 11.77 -3.71
C LYS A 33 20.93 10.71 -3.14
N THR A 34 20.36 9.76 -2.38
CA THR A 34 21.02 8.59 -1.79
C THR A 34 20.02 7.44 -1.67
N SER A 35 20.52 6.21 -1.62
CA SER A 35 19.75 4.99 -1.38
C SER A 35 18.97 5.03 -0.07
N ALA A 36 19.52 5.73 0.92
CA ALA A 36 18.88 5.93 2.20
C ALA A 36 17.61 6.81 2.07
N GLN A 37 17.68 7.89 1.28
CA GLN A 37 16.51 8.71 0.95
C GLN A 37 15.39 7.88 0.29
N ALA A 38 15.75 6.98 -0.64
CA ALA A 38 14.78 6.09 -1.28
C ALA A 38 14.05 5.18 -0.27
N VAL A 39 14.78 4.59 0.67
CA VAL A 39 14.21 3.73 1.72
C VAL A 39 13.26 4.51 2.64
N TRP A 40 13.65 5.71 3.08
CA TRP A 40 12.81 6.54 3.95
C TRP A 40 11.55 7.06 3.24
N GLU A 41 11.67 7.48 1.98
CA GLU A 41 10.51 7.89 1.18
C GLU A 41 9.54 6.72 0.95
N ALA A 42 10.06 5.54 0.62
CA ALA A 42 9.24 4.34 0.46
C ALA A 42 8.53 3.94 1.77
N ARG A 43 9.21 4.05 2.92
CA ARG A 43 8.60 3.81 4.23
C ARG A 43 7.51 4.85 4.53
N ALA A 44 7.76 6.13 4.29
CA ALA A 44 6.78 7.19 4.50
C ALA A 44 5.53 6.99 3.64
N LEU A 45 5.68 6.57 2.37
CA LEU A 45 4.56 6.23 1.49
C LEU A 45 3.78 5.01 1.97
N PHE A 46 4.46 3.99 2.49
CA PHE A 46 3.81 2.84 3.09
C PHE A 46 2.99 3.21 4.33
N ASP A 47 3.58 4.02 5.22
CA ASP A 47 2.95 4.47 6.46
C ASP A 47 1.71 5.33 6.19
N ALA A 48 1.81 6.27 5.23
CA ALA A 48 0.72 7.18 4.88
C ALA A 48 -0.43 6.53 4.10
N GLY A 49 -0.14 5.46 3.34
CA GLY A 49 -1.12 4.78 2.49
C GLY A 49 -1.54 3.42 3.07
N PRO A 50 -0.94 2.31 2.62
CA PRO A 50 -1.37 0.96 2.97
C PRO A 50 -1.48 0.69 4.48
N LEU A 51 -0.53 1.17 5.29
CA LEU A 51 -0.57 0.96 6.73
C LEU A 51 -1.73 1.72 7.38
N ASN A 52 -1.94 2.98 6.99
CA ASN A 52 -3.04 3.78 7.48
C ASN A 52 -4.41 3.20 7.08
N ALA A 53 -4.56 2.72 5.84
CA ALA A 53 -5.78 2.06 5.37
C ALA A 53 -6.06 0.77 6.18
N ALA A 54 -5.04 -0.05 6.43
CA ALA A 54 -5.16 -1.23 7.27
C ALA A 54 -5.59 -0.88 8.71
N ALA A 55 -4.99 0.16 9.29
CA ALA A 55 -5.35 0.65 10.63
C ALA A 55 -6.78 1.21 10.69
N ALA A 56 -7.21 1.96 9.65
CA ALA A 56 -8.57 2.47 9.53
C ALA A 56 -9.59 1.33 9.46
N TYR A 57 -9.30 0.29 8.66
CA TYR A 57 -10.14 -0.90 8.58
C TYR A 57 -10.25 -1.62 9.93
N ALA A 58 -9.13 -1.82 10.63
CA ALA A 58 -9.11 -2.48 11.93
C ALA A 58 -9.87 -1.73 13.03
N ARG A 59 -10.15 -0.43 12.86
CA ARG A 59 -10.95 0.38 13.79
C ARG A 59 -12.46 0.28 13.54
N LEU A 60 -12.88 -0.31 12.42
CA LEU A 60 -14.29 -0.56 12.17
C LEU A 60 -14.83 -1.59 13.19
N PRO A 61 -16.12 -1.54 13.54
CA PRO A 61 -16.74 -2.56 14.38
C PRO A 61 -16.59 -3.94 13.72
N ALA A 62 -16.36 -4.98 14.52
CA ALA A 62 -16.24 -6.33 13.99
C ALA A 62 -17.52 -6.77 13.28
N CYS A 63 -17.39 -7.43 12.13
CA CYS A 63 -18.54 -7.96 11.41
C CYS A 63 -19.23 -9.05 12.24
N ALA A 64 -20.55 -8.98 12.32
CA ALA A 64 -21.35 -10.08 12.85
C ALA A 64 -21.20 -11.31 11.93
N SER A 65 -21.19 -12.49 12.53
CA SER A 65 -20.95 -13.78 11.86
C SER A 65 -22.03 -14.14 10.82
N ASP A 66 -23.18 -13.47 10.85
CA ASP A 66 -24.34 -13.69 9.99
C ASP A 66 -24.32 -12.85 8.69
N GLY A 67 -23.27 -12.06 8.46
CA GLY A 67 -23.06 -11.34 7.20
C GLY A 67 -24.03 -10.19 6.94
N GLN A 68 -24.89 -9.83 7.91
CA GLN A 68 -25.88 -8.76 7.78
C GLN A 68 -25.40 -7.45 8.41
N ALA A 69 -24.22 -6.97 8.01
CA ALA A 69 -23.75 -5.67 8.47
C ALA A 69 -24.41 -4.55 7.66
N LYS A 70 -25.29 -3.74 8.29
CA LYS A 70 -25.82 -2.48 7.72
C LYS A 70 -24.79 -1.35 7.64
N ALA A 71 -23.61 -1.53 8.23
CA ALA A 71 -22.54 -0.54 8.29
C ALA A 71 -21.18 -1.19 7.91
N PRO A 72 -20.18 -0.40 7.48
CA PRO A 72 -18.83 -0.92 7.27
C PRO A 72 -18.32 -1.59 8.55
N CYS A 73 -17.84 -2.83 8.41
CA CYS A 73 -17.34 -3.64 9.51
C CYS A 73 -16.02 -4.31 9.15
N ALA A 74 -15.20 -4.59 10.16
CA ALA A 74 -13.95 -5.30 10.02
C ALA A 74 -14.17 -6.80 10.18
N LYS A 75 -13.75 -7.58 9.19
CA LYS A 75 -13.68 -9.03 9.32
C LYS A 75 -12.45 -9.42 10.16
N PRO A 76 -12.59 -10.10 11.31
CA PRO A 76 -11.45 -10.41 12.18
C PRO A 76 -10.32 -11.15 11.47
N GLU A 77 -10.65 -12.05 10.55
CA GLU A 77 -9.68 -12.78 9.74
C GLU A 77 -8.88 -11.87 8.80
N VAL A 78 -9.52 -10.85 8.21
CA VAL A 78 -8.87 -9.88 7.32
C VAL A 78 -7.98 -8.95 8.13
N VAL A 79 -8.43 -8.49 9.29
CA VAL A 79 -7.61 -7.70 10.23
C VAL A 79 -6.36 -8.50 10.64
N GLY A 80 -6.50 -9.79 10.93
CA GLY A 80 -5.38 -10.68 11.25
C GLY A 80 -4.39 -10.84 10.09
N GLN A 81 -4.87 -10.95 8.85
CA GLN A 81 -4.01 -11.00 7.66
C GLN A 81 -3.28 -9.68 7.43
N LEU A 82 -3.99 -8.54 7.50
CA LEU A 82 -3.42 -7.21 7.36
C LEU A 82 -2.34 -6.95 8.43
N SER A 83 -2.59 -7.32 9.69
CA SER A 83 -1.62 -7.17 10.78
C SER A 83 -0.33 -7.95 10.52
N LYS A 84 -0.44 -9.21 10.08
CA LYS A 84 0.74 -10.03 9.75
C LYS A 84 1.52 -9.45 8.57
N ALA A 85 0.83 -9.07 7.49
CA ALA A 85 1.47 -8.49 6.31
C ALA A 85 2.13 -7.13 6.62
N ALA A 86 1.45 -6.28 7.40
CA ALA A 86 2.00 -4.99 7.83
C ALA A 86 3.25 -5.18 8.71
N THR A 87 3.22 -6.13 9.65
CA THR A 87 4.39 -6.44 10.49
C THR A 87 5.59 -6.88 9.65
N ALA A 88 5.37 -7.74 8.64
CA ALA A 88 6.43 -8.15 7.73
C ALA A 88 6.98 -6.97 6.90
N ALA A 89 6.12 -6.07 6.44
CA ALA A 89 6.54 -4.88 5.70
C ALA A 89 7.35 -3.91 6.56
N LEU A 90 6.92 -3.65 7.80
CA LEU A 90 7.65 -2.83 8.75
C LEU A 90 9.05 -3.42 9.03
N ALA A 91 9.14 -4.73 9.29
CA ALA A 91 10.41 -5.40 9.50
C ALA A 91 11.34 -5.33 8.27
N ALA A 92 10.79 -5.44 7.06
CA ALA A 92 11.57 -5.28 5.82
C ALA A 92 12.12 -3.86 5.68
N PHE A 93 11.33 -2.83 6.01
CA PHE A 93 11.79 -1.45 6.01
C PHE A 93 12.85 -1.20 7.08
N ASP A 94 12.67 -1.72 8.29
CA ASP A 94 13.65 -1.57 9.37
C ASP A 94 15.00 -2.22 8.98
N ALA A 95 14.97 -3.37 8.31
CA ALA A 95 16.15 -4.03 7.76
C ALA A 95 16.80 -3.23 6.61
N ALA A 96 15.99 -2.67 5.71
CA ALA A 96 16.47 -1.81 4.63
C ALA A 96 17.15 -0.55 5.20
N GLU A 97 16.54 0.10 6.20
CA GLU A 97 17.10 1.26 6.89
C GLU A 97 18.41 0.94 7.60
N ALA A 98 18.48 -0.20 8.30
CA ALA A 98 19.71 -0.65 8.93
C ALA A 98 20.82 -0.88 7.89
N THR A 99 20.48 -1.46 6.75
CA THR A 99 21.42 -1.75 5.66
C THR A 99 22.00 -0.47 5.07
N VAL A 100 21.16 0.50 4.70
CA VAL A 100 21.63 1.78 4.11
C VAL A 100 22.37 2.66 5.11
N ARG A 101 22.08 2.54 6.42
CA ARG A 101 22.88 3.20 7.47
C ARG A 101 24.27 2.58 7.61
N ALA A 102 24.36 1.25 7.57
CA ALA A 102 25.63 0.52 7.67
C ALA A 102 26.47 0.64 6.39
N ASN A 103 25.80 0.73 5.23
CA ASN A 103 26.42 0.75 3.91
C ASN A 103 25.79 1.86 3.04
N PRO A 104 26.21 3.13 3.19
CA PRO A 104 25.61 4.25 2.45
C PRO A 104 25.76 4.16 0.93
N GLN A 105 26.69 3.31 0.45
CA GLN A 105 26.94 3.06 -0.98
C GLN A 105 26.09 1.91 -1.55
N THR A 106 25.30 1.22 -0.72
CA THR A 106 24.39 0.16 -1.19
C THR A 106 23.42 0.72 -2.21
N ASP A 107 23.20 0.01 -3.31
CA ASP A 107 22.24 0.40 -4.32
C ASP A 107 20.80 0.44 -3.77
N ALA A 108 20.00 1.40 -4.23
CA ALA A 108 18.65 1.61 -3.73
C ALA A 108 17.71 0.43 -4.04
N ASP A 109 17.83 -0.18 -5.21
CA ASP A 109 16.99 -1.31 -5.61
C ASP A 109 17.32 -2.55 -4.76
N LEU A 110 18.62 -2.76 -4.48
CA LEU A 110 19.07 -3.81 -3.55
C LEU A 110 18.55 -3.59 -2.13
N ALA A 111 18.55 -2.34 -1.64
CA ALA A 111 18.00 -2.01 -0.33
C ALA A 111 16.48 -2.20 -0.25
N LEU A 112 15.76 -2.01 -1.36
CA LEU A 112 14.30 -2.05 -1.43
C LEU A 112 13.71 -3.41 -1.87
N ALA A 113 14.52 -4.35 -2.36
CA ALA A 113 14.02 -5.63 -2.90
C ALA A 113 13.11 -6.40 -1.91
N GLY A 114 13.42 -6.35 -0.61
CA GLY A 114 12.60 -6.98 0.43
C GLY A 114 11.33 -6.19 0.80
N THR A 115 11.36 -4.85 0.68
CA THR A 115 10.24 -3.99 1.07
C THR A 115 9.11 -4.04 0.04
N VAL A 116 9.44 -4.09 -1.25
CA VAL A 116 8.46 -4.15 -2.35
C VAL A 116 7.51 -5.33 -2.20
N ASN A 117 8.04 -6.54 -1.98
CA ASN A 117 7.23 -7.74 -1.82
C ASN A 117 6.32 -7.67 -0.58
N ALA A 118 6.84 -7.13 0.52
CA ALA A 118 6.10 -7.04 1.77
C ALA A 118 4.98 -5.98 1.70
N VAL A 119 5.25 -4.83 1.06
CA VAL A 119 4.22 -3.81 0.78
C VAL A 119 3.15 -4.36 -0.16
N GLN A 120 3.56 -5.12 -1.19
CA GLN A 120 2.63 -5.70 -2.14
C GLN A 120 1.65 -6.67 -1.47
N ALA A 121 2.09 -7.45 -0.48
CA ALA A 121 1.21 -8.32 0.30
C ALA A 121 0.09 -7.54 1.01
N VAL A 122 0.43 -6.40 1.65
CA VAL A 122 -0.56 -5.53 2.29
C VAL A 122 -1.54 -4.98 1.26
N LYS A 123 -1.02 -4.42 0.15
CA LYS A 123 -1.85 -3.86 -0.93
C LYS A 123 -2.80 -4.90 -1.52
N THR A 124 -2.32 -6.10 -1.81
CA THR A 124 -3.15 -7.17 -2.36
C THR A 124 -4.30 -7.53 -1.42
N ILE A 125 -4.07 -7.56 -0.10
CA ILE A 125 -5.16 -7.78 0.86
C ILE A 125 -6.14 -6.60 0.82
N LEU A 126 -5.67 -5.36 0.88
CA LEU A 126 -6.52 -4.18 0.81
C LEU A 126 -7.39 -4.17 -0.47
N ASP A 127 -6.79 -4.42 -1.63
CA ASP A 127 -7.47 -4.46 -2.92
C ASP A 127 -8.49 -5.59 -3.01
N THR A 128 -8.13 -6.80 -2.53
CA THR A 128 -9.02 -7.98 -2.53
C THR A 128 -10.31 -7.73 -1.75
N TYR A 129 -10.22 -6.95 -0.67
CA TYR A 129 -11.36 -6.63 0.20
C TYR A 129 -11.95 -5.24 -0.05
N GLY A 130 -11.48 -4.50 -1.07
CA GLY A 130 -11.98 -3.18 -1.43
C GLY A 130 -11.74 -2.11 -0.35
N ILE A 131 -10.69 -2.28 0.45
CA ILE A 131 -10.30 -1.38 1.54
C ILE A 131 -9.44 -0.26 0.96
N LYS A 132 -9.82 1.00 1.22
CA LYS A 132 -9.13 2.19 0.70
C LYS A 132 -8.44 2.97 1.81
#